data_AF-A0A377C4Q9-F1
#
_entry.id   AF-A0A377C4Q9-F1
#
_cell.length_a   1.000
_cell.length_b   1.000
_cell.length_c   1.000
_cell.angle_alpha   90.00
_cell.angle_beta   90.00
_cell.angle_gamma   90.00
#
_symmetry.space_group_name_H-M   'P 1'
#
loop_
_entity.id
_entity.type
_entity.pdbx_description
1 polymer ?
#
loop_
_entity_poly.entity_id
_entity_poly.type
_entity_poly.pdbx_seq_one_letter_code
_entity_poly.pdbx_strand_id
1 'polypeptide(L)'
;MLSIILTGHGGFASGMEKAMKQILGEQSQFIAIDFPETSSTALLTSQLEEAIAQLDCEDGIVFLTDLLGGTPFRVASTLAMQNRAVK
;
A
#
# COMPACT_ATOMS: atom_id res chain seq x y z
N MET A 1 7.95 13.09 -6.91
CA MET A 1 6.50 12.84 -7.10
C MET A 1 6.03 11.94 -5.94
N LEU A 2 4.77 12.04 -5.52
CA LEU A 2 4.24 11.32 -4.36
C LEU A 2 4.16 9.81 -4.65
N SER A 3 4.68 8.99 -3.75
CA SER A 3 4.65 7.54 -3.85
C SER A 3 3.35 6.96 -3.25
N ILE A 4 2.81 5.91 -3.86
CA ILE A 4 1.54 5.30 -3.46
C ILE A 4 1.75 3.83 -3.11
N ILE A 5 1.24 3.43 -1.95
CA ILE A 5 1.08 2.01 -1.61
C ILE A 5 -0.41 1.72 -1.46
N LEU A 6 -0.95 0.86 -2.32
CA LEU A 6 -2.33 0.42 -2.27
C LEU A 6 -2.42 -0.95 -1.58
N THR A 7 -3.29 -1.09 -0.59
CA THR A 7 -3.51 -2.38 0.08
C THR A 7 -4.97 -2.64 0.41
N GLY A 8 -5.38 -3.90 0.45
CA GLY A 8 -6.76 -4.28 0.74
C GLY A 8 -6.97 -5.78 0.78
N HIS A 9 -8.14 -6.22 1.24
CA HIS A 9 -8.48 -7.63 1.36
C HIS A 9 -8.58 -8.32 0.00
N GLY A 10 -8.27 -9.63 -0.02
CA GLY A 10 -8.34 -10.44 -1.23
C GLY A 10 -7.43 -9.87 -2.32
N GLY A 11 -7.95 -9.76 -3.54
CA GLY A 11 -7.25 -9.19 -4.71
C GLY A 11 -7.56 -7.73 -4.98
N PHE A 12 -7.95 -6.95 -3.97
CA PHE A 12 -8.36 -5.56 -4.15
C PHE A 12 -7.25 -4.69 -4.75
N ALA A 13 -6.04 -4.75 -4.19
CA ALA A 13 -4.96 -3.87 -4.60
C ALA A 13 -4.45 -4.22 -5.99
N SER A 14 -4.19 -5.51 -6.26
CA SER A 14 -3.75 -5.97 -7.59
C SER A 14 -4.83 -5.79 -8.67
N GLY A 15 -6.12 -5.90 -8.30
CA GLY A 15 -7.23 -5.60 -9.21
C GLY A 15 -7.25 -4.13 -9.64
N MET A 16 -7.10 -3.22 -8.69
CA MET A 16 -7.05 -1.78 -8.95
C MET A 16 -5.79 -1.38 -9.70
N GLU A 17 -4.63 -1.98 -9.40
CA GLU A 17 -3.40 -1.78 -10.16
C GLU A 17 -3.56 -2.13 -11.64
N LYS A 18 -4.18 -3.28 -11.94
CA LYS A 18 -4.45 -3.69 -13.32
C LYS A 18 -5.32 -2.67 -14.06
N ALA A 19 -6.38 -2.18 -13.40
CA ALA A 19 -7.25 -1.16 -13.97
C ALA A 19 -6.48 0.16 -14.22
N MET A 20 -5.70 0.61 -13.23
CA MET A 20 -4.86 1.81 -13.34
C MET A 20 -3.87 1.68 -14.49
N LYS A 21 -3.14 0.57 -14.58
CA LYS A 21 -2.16 0.29 -15.64
C LYS A 21 -2.80 0.27 -17.03
N GLN A 22 -4.01 -0.25 -17.16
CA GLN A 22 -4.73 -0.25 -18.43
C GLN A 22 -5.11 1.17 -18.89
N ILE A 23 -5.41 2.08 -17.95
CA ILE A 23 -5.86 3.44 -18.25
C ILE A 23 -4.67 4.40 -18.42
N LEU A 24 -3.65 4.28 -17.56
CA LEU A 24 -2.55 5.26 -17.41
C LEU A 24 -1.19 4.70 -17.81
N GLY A 25 -1.07 3.39 -18.05
CA GLY A 25 0.21 2.71 -18.24
C GLY A 25 0.94 2.41 -16.92
N GLU A 26 2.17 1.90 -17.04
CA GLU A 26 3.04 1.60 -15.88
C GLU A 26 3.30 2.84 -15.03
N GLN A 27 3.24 2.70 -13.71
CA GLN A 27 3.53 3.76 -12.75
C GLN A 27 4.73 3.37 -11.90
N SER A 28 5.80 4.18 -11.90
CA SER A 28 7.06 3.87 -11.21
C SER A 28 7.01 4.08 -9.70
N GLN A 29 6.05 4.87 -9.19
CA GLN A 29 5.91 5.18 -7.77
C GLN A 29 4.61 4.59 -7.18
N PHE A 30 4.27 3.37 -7.57
CA PHE A 30 3.07 2.70 -7.13
C PHE A 30 3.37 1.24 -6.80
N ILE A 31 2.95 0.77 -5.62
CA ILE A 31 3.04 -0.64 -5.22
C ILE A 31 1.67 -1.11 -4.73
N ALA A 32 1.20 -2.25 -5.24
CA ALA A 32 -0.01 -2.92 -4.74
C ALA A 32 0.35 -4.13 -3.87
N ILE A 33 -0.23 -4.21 -2.67
CA ILE A 33 -0.08 -5.34 -1.74
C ILE A 33 -1.44 -5.86 -1.32
N ASP A 34 -1.75 -7.07 -1.74
CA ASP A 34 -2.98 -7.78 -1.40
C ASP A 34 -2.94 -8.40 0.01
N PHE A 35 -4.10 -8.50 0.65
CA PHE A 35 -4.29 -9.18 1.94
C PHE A 35 -5.28 -10.36 1.78
N PRO A 36 -4.83 -11.50 1.22
CA PRO A 36 -5.67 -12.69 1.06
C PRO A 36 -5.95 -13.39 2.40
N GLU A 37 -6.91 -14.31 2.43
CA GLU A 37 -7.27 -15.09 3.63
C GLU A 37 -6.10 -15.88 4.23
N THR A 38 -5.12 -16.25 3.40
CA THR A 38 -3.90 -16.96 3.81
C THR A 38 -2.83 -16.06 4.43
N SER A 39 -3.03 -14.73 4.38
CA SER A 39 -2.08 -13.76 4.92
C SER A 39 -2.26 -13.59 6.44
N SER A 40 -1.33 -12.86 7.04
CA SER A 40 -1.37 -12.50 8.45
C SER A 40 -1.03 -11.02 8.61
N THR A 41 -1.44 -10.43 9.73
CA THR A 41 -1.07 -9.04 10.04
C THR A 41 0.44 -8.84 10.06
N ALA A 42 1.21 -9.79 10.61
CA ALA A 42 2.66 -9.70 10.66
C ALA A 42 3.29 -9.70 9.26
N LEU A 43 2.82 -10.59 8.38
CA LEU A 43 3.27 -10.63 6.99
C LEU A 43 2.96 -9.32 6.26
N LEU A 44 1.73 -8.83 6.39
CA LEU A 44 1.32 -7.58 5.76
C LEU A 44 2.17 -6.41 6.25
N THR A 45 2.44 -6.32 7.56
CA THR A 45 3.32 -5.29 8.13
C THR A 45 4.70 -5.31 7.47
N SER A 46 5.35 -6.48 7.41
CA SER A 46 6.68 -6.59 6.80
C SER A 46 6.67 -6.22 5.31
N GLN A 47 5.63 -6.60 4.56
CA GLN A 47 5.51 -6.23 3.14
C GLN A 47 5.33 -4.72 2.95
N LEU A 48 4.55 -4.06 3.81
CA LEU A 48 4.35 -2.61 3.76
C LEU A 48 5.62 -1.85 4.17
N GLU A 49 6.36 -2.33 5.17
CA GLU A 49 7.67 -1.77 5.55
C GLU A 49 8.69 -1.89 4.41
N GLU A 50 8.72 -3.05 3.73
CA GLU A 50 9.58 -3.26 2.56
C GLU A 50 9.20 -2.32 1.41
N ALA A 51 7.90 -2.17 1.12
CA ALA A 51 7.42 -1.24 0.10
C ALA A 51 7.76 0.22 0.40
N ILE A 52 7.67 0.63 1.67
CA ILE A 52 8.13 1.96 2.11
C ILE A 52 9.63 2.15 1.81
N ALA A 53 10.46 1.12 2.05
CA ALA A 53 11.90 1.19 1.83
C ALA A 53 12.30 1.17 0.33
N GLN A 54 11.46 0.60 -0.53
CA GLN A 54 11.69 0.53 -1.99
C GLN A 54 11.31 1.84 -2.70
N LEU A 55 10.33 2.58 -2.18
CA LEU A 55 9.82 3.79 -2.82
C LEU A 55 10.62 5.02 -2.43
N ASP A 56 10.85 5.89 -3.42
CA ASP A 56 11.44 7.21 -3.16
C ASP A 56 10.47 8.05 -2.30
N CYS A 57 11.02 8.68 -1.28
CA CYS A 57 10.29 9.44 -0.28
C CYS A 57 10.42 10.96 -0.47
N GLU A 58 11.00 11.45 -1.57
CA GLU A 58 11.21 12.90 -1.79
C GLU A 58 9.95 13.75 -1.51
N ASP A 59 8.78 13.32 -2.01
CA ASP A 59 7.50 14.00 -1.77
C ASP A 59 6.60 13.26 -0.75
N GLY A 60 7.12 12.19 -0.13
CA GLY A 60 6.41 11.32 0.81
C GLY A 60 5.66 10.15 0.16
N ILE A 61 4.99 9.37 1.02
CA ILE A 61 4.22 8.18 0.65
C ILE A 61 2.79 8.33 1.17
N VAL A 62 1.80 7.95 0.37
CA VAL A 62 0.40 7.80 0.81
C VAL A 62 -0.03 6.34 0.75
N PHE A 63 -0.64 5.86 1.83
CA PHE A 63 -1.39 4.62 1.83
C PHE A 63 -2.81 4.81 1.32
N LEU A 64 -3.23 3.96 0.38
CA LEU A 64 -4.61 3.81 -0.04
C LEU A 64 -5.11 2.43 0.43
N THR A 65 -6.25 2.40 1.11
CA THR A 65 -6.80 1.16 1.68
C THR A 65 -8.23 0.91 1.25
N ASP A 66 -8.63 -0.35 1.16
CA ASP A 66 -10.00 -0.77 0.80
C ASP A 66 -11.07 -0.33 1.80
N LEU A 67 -10.85 -0.57 3.10
CA LEU A 67 -11.87 -0.45 4.13
C LEU A 67 -11.32 0.19 5.41
N LEU A 68 -11.95 1.30 5.82
CA LEU A 68 -11.67 1.97 7.08
C LEU A 68 -11.85 1.00 8.26
N GLY A 69 -10.83 0.91 9.12
CA GLY A 69 -10.85 0.04 10.30
C GLY A 69 -10.51 -1.44 10.03
N GLY A 70 -10.39 -1.85 8.77
CA GLY A 70 -9.91 -3.18 8.39
C GLY A 70 -8.43 -3.40 8.72
N THR A 71 -7.96 -4.65 8.66
CA THR A 71 -6.55 -4.99 8.94
C THR A 71 -5.57 -4.19 8.07
N PRO A 72 -5.77 -4.08 6.74
CA PRO A 72 -4.89 -3.27 5.90
C PRO A 72 -4.82 -1.80 6.33
N PHE A 73 -5.98 -1.17 6.59
CA PHE A 73 -6.04 0.20 7.09
C PHE A 73 -5.33 0.38 8.43
N ARG A 74 -5.57 -0.52 9.40
CA ARG A 74 -4.97 -0.41 10.74
C ARG A 74 -3.46 -0.53 10.71
N VAL A 75 -2.92 -1.44 9.91
CA VAL A 75 -1.47 -1.59 9.75
C VAL A 75 -0.87 -0.36 9.07
N ALA A 76 -1.44 0.06 7.94
CA ALA A 76 -1.02 1.26 7.21
C ALA A 76 -1.03 2.51 8.10
N SER A 77 -2.12 2.72 8.85
CA SER A 77 -2.26 3.85 9.77
C SER A 77 -1.22 3.81 10.89
N THR A 78 -0.91 2.63 11.43
CA THR A 78 0.14 2.49 12.46
C THR A 78 1.51 2.88 11.92
N LEU A 79 1.86 2.43 10.70
CA LEU A 79 3.12 2.78 10.05
C LEU A 79 3.20 4.28 9.72
N ALA A 80 2.11 4.87 9.23
CA ALA A 80 2.03 6.32 8.95
C ALA A 80 2.23 7.17 10.22
N MET A 81 1.74 6.71 11.38
CA MET A 81 1.98 7.38 12.66
C MET A 81 3.45 7.34 13.11
N GLN A 82 4.20 6.32 12.68
CA GLN A 82 5.61 6.14 13.05
C GLN A 82 6.56 6.89 12.11
N ASN A 83 6.16 7.17 10.87
CA ASN A 83 6.98 7.85 9.87
C ASN A 83 6.29 9.11 9.34
N ARG A 84 6.87 10.29 9.63
CA ARG A 84 6.28 11.59 9.24
C ARG A 84 6.14 11.80 7.72
N ALA A 85 6.97 11.12 6.92
CA ALA A 85 6.92 11.18 5.46
C ALA A 85 5.82 10.28 4.87
N VAL A 86 5.22 9.41 5.68
CA VAL A 86 4.16 8.50 5.29
C VAL A 86 2.81 9.04 5.80
N LYS A 87 1.78 8.98 4.97
CA LYS A 87 0.44 9.50 5.21
C LYS A 87 -0.62 8.44 5.03
#